data_AF-A0A953WWV4-F1
#
_entry.id   AF-A0A953WWV4-F1
#
_cell.length_a   1.000
_cell.length_b   1.000
_cell.length_c   1.000
_cell.angle_alpha   90.00
_cell.angle_beta   90.00
_cell.angle_gamma   90.00
#
_symmetry.space_group_name_H-M   'P 1'
#
loop_
_entity.id
_entity.type
_entity.pdbx_description
1 polymer ?
#
loop_
_entity_poly.entity_id
_entity_poly.type
_entity_poly.pdbx_seq_one_letter_code
_entity_poly.pdbx_strand_id
1 'polypeptide(L)'
;MADERLLREIKRLEELGIDFGASQDESEVRVPCDLTADCAASGDNSLILHPQAGTFWCTACETHGKFADLIRLKEALKRDLVPATPAEDFTGQDVVDAVYTPAPVKAARPVAKQAAKVVHLGEADRLDVRFPPPKPKEKKPFNGERLIIVLLSLVFLCAGLAAAGLSGFANYQSFSGSVADPLQSGIWGWTGVIAAVISFGGFTFFYWHTANKRMKEGWRALLFALAGMATSIIGTEAYINANNAAAAAELTRAGTNREILETQIADWRRQLDGIPPETRSVEGLEIYLAEVERVGRTEQKPYRDAQNELGLARRRDELQARIDGANAELLGQGNGNILTNAQSRTNLPSWFFAVMLELFSSQGTSIGLVALLILFGRRPANP
;
A
#
# COMPACT_ATOMS: atom_id res chain seq x y z
N MET A 1 5.18 -3.56 -24.67
CA MET A 1 4.58 -4.89 -25.00
C MET A 1 5.44 -6.08 -24.57
N ALA A 2 6.78 -6.07 -24.73
CA ALA A 2 7.65 -7.15 -24.25
C ALA A 2 7.71 -7.20 -22.70
N ASP A 3 7.87 -6.04 -22.06
CA ASP A 3 7.95 -5.92 -20.59
C ASP A 3 6.66 -6.35 -19.88
N GLU A 4 5.49 -6.06 -20.47
CA GLU A 4 4.19 -6.53 -19.93
C GLU A 4 3.99 -8.04 -20.06
N ARG A 5 4.68 -8.71 -20.99
CA ARG A 5 4.64 -10.19 -21.10
C ARG A 5 5.57 -10.80 -20.05
N LEU A 6 6.77 -10.24 -19.91
CA LEU A 6 7.74 -10.65 -18.91
C LEU A 6 7.19 -10.51 -17.48
N LEU A 7 6.57 -9.37 -17.15
CA LEU A 7 5.93 -9.15 -15.84
C LEU A 7 4.80 -10.14 -15.55
N ARG A 8 4.06 -10.59 -16.58
CA ARG A 8 3.02 -11.62 -16.42
C ARG A 8 3.63 -12.99 -16.19
N GLU A 9 4.74 -13.31 -16.85
CA GLU A 9 5.45 -14.57 -16.64
C GLU A 9 6.08 -14.64 -15.24
N ILE A 10 6.66 -13.54 -14.75
CA ILE A 10 7.19 -13.45 -13.38
C ILE A 10 6.08 -13.67 -12.34
N LYS A 11 4.95 -12.96 -12.45
CA LYS A 11 3.80 -13.16 -11.53
C LYS A 11 3.28 -14.60 -11.54
N ARG A 12 3.26 -15.24 -12.71
CA ARG A 12 2.81 -16.64 -12.82
C ARG A 12 3.81 -17.62 -12.21
N LEU A 13 5.10 -17.32 -12.25
CA LEU A 13 6.12 -18.09 -11.55
C LEU A 13 6.02 -17.92 -10.02
N GLU A 14 5.66 -16.73 -9.54
CA GLU A 14 5.36 -16.49 -8.11
C GLU A 14 4.16 -17.34 -7.64
N GLU A 15 3.08 -17.40 -8.43
CA GLU A 15 1.93 -18.28 -8.16
C GLU A 15 2.29 -19.78 -8.16
N LEU A 16 3.37 -20.15 -8.86
CA LEU A 16 3.94 -21.49 -8.90
C LEU A 16 5.02 -21.72 -7.83
N GLY A 17 5.13 -20.81 -6.85
CA GLY A 17 5.97 -20.97 -5.67
C GLY A 17 7.42 -20.53 -5.83
N ILE A 18 7.75 -19.75 -6.86
CA ILE A 18 9.07 -19.12 -6.99
C ILE A 18 9.06 -17.77 -6.29
N ASP A 19 9.84 -17.63 -5.21
CA ASP A 19 10.00 -16.35 -4.52
C ASP A 19 11.16 -15.54 -5.13
N PHE A 20 10.83 -14.49 -5.89
CA PHE A 20 11.82 -13.55 -6.43
C PHE A 20 12.33 -12.56 -5.38
N GLY A 21 11.68 -12.44 -4.22
CA GLY A 21 12.06 -11.54 -3.12
C GLY A 21 13.13 -12.10 -2.18
N ALA A 22 13.51 -13.37 -2.34
CA ALA A 22 14.50 -14.03 -1.50
C ALA A 22 15.97 -13.68 -1.86
N SER A 23 16.22 -13.11 -3.04
CA SER A 23 17.55 -12.71 -3.49
C SER A 23 17.78 -11.21 -3.29
N GLN A 24 18.94 -10.83 -2.74
CA GLN A 24 19.35 -9.43 -2.62
C GLN A 24 19.87 -8.85 -3.96
N ASP A 25 20.19 -9.72 -4.93
CA ASP A 25 20.68 -9.33 -6.25
C ASP A 25 19.51 -9.26 -7.25
N GLU A 26 19.17 -8.06 -7.72
CA GLU A 26 18.06 -7.84 -8.68
C GLU A 26 18.31 -8.43 -10.08
N SER A 27 19.55 -8.84 -10.37
CA SER A 27 19.95 -9.44 -11.66
C SER A 27 19.84 -10.96 -11.70
N GLU A 28 19.96 -11.64 -10.55
CA GLU A 28 19.98 -13.10 -10.44
C GLU A 28 19.24 -13.56 -9.19
N VAL A 29 18.26 -14.43 -9.36
CA VAL A 29 17.54 -15.05 -8.25
C VAL A 29 17.88 -16.54 -8.21
N ARG A 30 18.37 -17.01 -7.07
CA ARG A 30 18.69 -18.43 -6.85
C ARG A 30 17.65 -19.05 -5.92
N VAL A 31 16.97 -20.07 -6.41
CA VAL A 31 15.92 -20.78 -5.68
C VAL A 31 16.16 -22.29 -5.73
N PRO A 32 15.59 -23.05 -4.78
CA PRO A 32 15.64 -24.51 -4.87
C PRO A 32 14.86 -24.99 -6.10
N CYS A 33 15.42 -25.98 -6.80
CA CYS A 33 14.81 -26.55 -8.00
C CYS A 33 13.91 -27.73 -7.63
N ASP A 34 12.65 -27.69 -8.05
CA ASP A 34 11.63 -28.74 -7.83
C ASP A 34 11.27 -29.50 -9.13
N LEU A 35 12.04 -29.32 -10.20
CA LEU A 35 11.74 -29.89 -11.52
C LEU A 35 11.92 -31.42 -11.59
N THR A 36 12.81 -31.99 -10.77
CA THR A 36 13.03 -33.44 -10.66
C THR A 36 13.04 -33.85 -9.19
N ALA A 37 12.69 -35.09 -8.91
CA ALA A 37 12.67 -35.62 -7.53
C ALA A 37 14.06 -35.53 -6.86
N ASP A 38 15.13 -35.70 -7.64
CA ASP A 38 16.51 -35.60 -7.16
C ASP A 38 16.90 -34.16 -6.78
N CYS A 39 16.46 -33.16 -7.55
CA CYS A 39 16.67 -31.74 -7.25
C CYS A 39 15.85 -31.29 -6.02
N ALA A 40 14.62 -31.78 -5.89
CA ALA A 40 13.77 -31.47 -4.74
C ALA A 40 14.33 -32.06 -3.44
N ALA A 41 14.97 -33.24 -3.51
CA ALA A 41 15.57 -33.90 -2.37
C ALA A 41 16.91 -33.29 -1.94
N SER A 42 17.69 -32.70 -2.85
CA SER A 42 18.97 -32.07 -2.50
C SER A 42 18.77 -30.76 -1.73
N GLY A 43 17.68 -30.03 -1.97
CA GLY A 43 17.39 -28.76 -1.30
C GLY A 43 18.37 -27.64 -1.64
N ASP A 44 19.27 -27.87 -2.59
CA ASP A 44 20.25 -26.89 -3.05
C ASP A 44 19.57 -25.83 -3.93
N ASN A 45 20.01 -24.58 -3.81
CA ASN A 45 19.56 -23.45 -4.65
C ASN A 45 20.13 -23.54 -6.08
N SER A 46 19.76 -24.59 -6.80
CA SER A 46 20.32 -24.97 -8.09
C SER A 46 19.57 -24.32 -9.28
N LEU A 47 18.42 -23.68 -9.06
CA LEU A 47 17.69 -22.95 -10.11
C LEU A 47 18.05 -21.46 -10.07
N ILE A 48 18.72 -20.99 -11.12
CA ILE A 48 19.13 -19.60 -11.35
C ILE A 48 18.15 -18.97 -12.34
N LEU A 49 17.59 -17.84 -11.95
CA LEU A 49 16.62 -17.07 -12.73
C LEU A 49 17.22 -15.70 -13.06
N HIS A 50 17.09 -15.27 -14.31
CA HIS A 50 17.48 -13.94 -14.77
C HIS A 50 16.24 -13.12 -15.11
N PRO A 51 15.70 -12.33 -14.17
CA PRO A 51 14.41 -11.64 -14.35
C PRO A 51 14.42 -10.65 -15.51
N GLN A 52 15.56 -9.97 -15.73
CA GLN A 52 15.72 -8.97 -16.81
C GLN A 52 15.76 -9.61 -18.21
N ALA A 53 16.32 -10.83 -18.31
CA ALA A 53 16.44 -11.55 -19.58
C ALA A 53 15.26 -12.51 -19.84
N GLY A 54 14.44 -12.81 -18.82
CA GLY A 54 13.33 -13.76 -18.93
C GLY A 54 13.79 -15.21 -19.14
N THR A 55 14.95 -15.58 -18.61
CA THR A 55 15.57 -16.90 -18.81
C THR A 55 15.90 -17.57 -17.48
N PHE A 56 15.96 -18.90 -17.51
CA PHE A 56 16.33 -19.72 -16.35
C PHE A 56 17.39 -20.75 -16.72
N TRP A 57 18.14 -21.17 -15.72
CA TRP A 57 19.09 -22.28 -15.81
C TRP A 57 19.14 -23.06 -14.49
N CYS A 58 19.00 -24.37 -14.58
CA CYS A 58 19.15 -25.30 -13.47
C CYS A 58 20.54 -25.93 -13.53
N THR A 59 21.37 -25.77 -12.49
CA THR A 59 22.70 -26.36 -12.43
C THR A 59 22.69 -27.84 -12.08
N ALA A 60 21.64 -28.34 -11.40
CA ALA A 60 21.53 -29.74 -10.99
C ALA A 60 20.93 -30.65 -12.07
N CYS A 61 20.04 -30.11 -12.90
CA CYS A 61 19.30 -30.84 -13.94
C CYS A 61 19.65 -30.40 -15.36
N GLU A 62 20.58 -29.45 -15.51
CA GLU A 62 21.08 -28.86 -16.76
C GLU A 62 20.01 -28.26 -17.70
N THR A 63 18.75 -28.18 -17.26
CA THR A 63 17.68 -27.57 -18.04
C THR A 63 17.80 -26.05 -18.05
N HIS A 64 17.70 -25.45 -19.23
CA HIS A 64 17.69 -24.01 -19.43
C HIS A 64 16.65 -23.62 -20.48
N GLY A 65 16.15 -22.39 -20.42
CA GLY A 65 15.12 -21.92 -21.36
C GLY A 65 14.54 -20.57 -20.96
N LYS A 66 13.39 -20.23 -21.54
CA LYS A 66 12.65 -19.02 -21.17
C LYS A 66 11.68 -19.29 -20.03
N PHE A 67 11.23 -18.25 -19.33
CA PHE A 67 10.24 -18.38 -18.25
C PHE A 67 8.94 -19.06 -18.71
N ALA A 68 8.49 -18.83 -19.94
CA ALA A 68 7.36 -19.56 -20.52
C ALA A 68 7.54 -21.09 -20.52
N ASP A 69 8.77 -21.59 -20.72
CA ASP A 69 9.07 -23.02 -20.71
C ASP A 69 9.11 -23.56 -19.27
N LEU A 70 9.68 -22.77 -18.34
CA LEU A 70 9.68 -23.10 -16.91
C LEU A 70 8.27 -23.21 -16.33
N ILE A 71 7.38 -22.27 -16.69
CA ILE A 71 5.97 -22.28 -16.28
C ILE A 71 5.30 -23.59 -16.73
N ARG A 72 5.51 -23.99 -17.98
CA ARG A 72 4.93 -25.24 -18.51
C ARG A 72 5.43 -26.48 -17.78
N LEU A 73 6.73 -26.53 -17.46
CA LEU A 73 7.32 -27.64 -16.72
C LEU A 73 6.74 -27.74 -15.30
N LYS A 74 6.65 -26.62 -14.58
CA LYS A 74 6.04 -26.59 -13.24
C LYS A 74 4.54 -26.91 -13.25
N GLU A 75 3.80 -26.44 -14.26
CA GLU A 75 2.38 -26.78 -14.42
C GLU A 75 2.12 -28.24 -14.79
N ALA A 76 3.05 -28.89 -15.48
CA ALA A 76 3.00 -30.34 -15.72
C ALA A 76 3.25 -31.09 -14.41
N LEU A 77 4.29 -30.70 -13.66
CA LEU A 77 4.63 -31.31 -12.37
C LEU A 77 3.48 -31.18 -11.36
N LYS A 78 2.88 -30.00 -11.25
CA LYS A 78 1.72 -29.76 -10.38
C LYS A 78 0.50 -30.61 -10.76
N ARG A 79 0.33 -30.95 -12.04
CA ARG A 79 -0.75 -31.85 -12.49
C ARG A 79 -0.50 -33.30 -12.08
N ASP A 80 0.75 -33.74 -12.09
CA ASP A 80 1.11 -35.10 -11.67
C ASP A 80 1.09 -35.27 -10.13
N LEU A 81 1.23 -34.17 -9.38
CA LEU A 81 1.19 -34.14 -7.91
C LEU A 81 -0.20 -34.01 -7.28
N VAL A 82 -1.26 -33.77 -8.07
CA VAL A 82 -2.65 -33.78 -7.57
C VAL A 82 -3.20 -35.20 -7.70
N PRO A 83 -3.48 -35.93 -6.59
CA PRO A 83 -4.16 -37.21 -6.68
C PRO A 83 -5.54 -36.96 -7.27
N ALA A 84 -5.89 -37.74 -8.30
CA ALA A 84 -7.23 -37.69 -8.89
C ALA A 84 -8.26 -37.97 -7.79
N THR A 85 -8.97 -36.92 -7.35
CA THR A 85 -10.13 -37.07 -6.49
C THR A 85 -11.15 -37.98 -7.21
N PRO A 86 -11.61 -39.08 -6.60
CA PRO A 86 -12.63 -39.92 -7.22
C PRO A 86 -13.89 -39.08 -7.41
N ALA A 87 -14.48 -39.16 -8.59
CA ALA A 87 -15.81 -38.64 -8.84
C ALA A 87 -16.79 -39.36 -7.90
N GLU A 88 -17.43 -38.62 -7.00
CA GLU A 88 -18.56 -39.15 -6.24
C GLU A 88 -19.78 -39.26 -7.15
N ASP A 89 -20.29 -40.49 -7.18
CA ASP A 89 -21.52 -40.95 -7.81
C ASP A 89 -22.74 -40.14 -7.36
N PHE A 90 -23.41 -39.51 -8.32
CA PHE A 90 -24.86 -39.26 -8.21
C PHE A 90 -25.58 -40.45 -8.84
N THR A 91 -26.08 -41.35 -7.99
CA THR A 91 -26.92 -42.48 -8.37
C THR A 91 -28.30 -42.02 -8.86
N GLY A 92 -28.71 -42.55 -10.02
CA GLY A 92 -30.04 -43.14 -10.17
C GLY A 92 -31.09 -42.36 -10.97
N GLN A 93 -31.04 -42.45 -12.30
CA GLN A 93 -32.24 -42.72 -13.10
C GLN A 93 -31.87 -43.50 -14.37
N ASP A 94 -32.54 -44.64 -14.54
CA ASP A 94 -32.21 -45.74 -15.44
C ASP A 94 -31.97 -45.35 -16.90
N VAL A 95 -30.77 -45.64 -17.40
CA VAL A 95 -30.52 -45.81 -18.83
C VAL A 95 -30.62 -47.30 -19.13
N VAL A 96 -31.75 -47.71 -19.69
CA VAL A 96 -31.91 -49.04 -20.28
C VAL A 96 -31.13 -49.06 -21.59
N ASP A 97 -30.11 -49.90 -21.66
CA ASP A 97 -29.40 -50.25 -22.89
C ASP A 97 -30.37 -50.86 -23.91
N ALA A 98 -30.70 -50.09 -24.94
CA ALA A 98 -31.31 -50.63 -26.14
C ALA A 98 -30.23 -51.25 -27.02
N VAL A 99 -30.11 -52.58 -26.94
CA VAL A 99 -29.36 -53.41 -27.89
C VAL A 99 -29.79 -53.06 -29.32
N TYR A 100 -28.81 -52.66 -30.13
CA TYR A 100 -29.00 -52.39 -31.56
C TYR A 100 -29.28 -53.69 -32.32
N THR A 101 -30.51 -53.85 -32.80
CA THR A 101 -30.86 -54.82 -33.85
C THR A 101 -31.23 -54.08 -35.14
N PRO A 102 -30.52 -54.30 -36.27
CA PRO A 102 -30.88 -53.68 -37.53
C PRO A 102 -32.11 -54.37 -38.13
N ALA A 103 -33.24 -53.67 -38.20
CA ALA A 103 -34.39 -54.10 -38.97
C ALA A 103 -34.22 -53.69 -40.46
N PRO A 104 -34.41 -54.60 -41.43
CA PRO A 104 -34.27 -54.30 -42.84
C PRO A 104 -35.59 -53.76 -43.39
N VAL A 105 -35.65 -52.47 -43.72
CA VAL A 105 -36.79 -51.95 -44.50
C VAL A 105 -36.27 -51.14 -45.69
N LYS A 106 -36.31 -51.81 -46.85
CA LYS A 106 -36.13 -51.25 -48.18
C LYS A 106 -37.11 -50.10 -48.40
N ALA A 107 -36.61 -48.88 -48.56
CA ALA A 107 -37.40 -47.78 -49.09
C ALA A 107 -37.53 -47.93 -50.62
N ALA A 108 -38.58 -48.60 -51.07
CA ALA A 108 -38.99 -48.62 -52.47
C ALA A 108 -39.97 -47.46 -52.72
N ARG A 109 -39.47 -46.31 -53.18
CA ARG A 109 -40.18 -45.36 -54.06
C ARG A 109 -39.29 -44.15 -54.39
N PRO A 110 -38.97 -43.89 -55.68
CA PRO A 110 -38.26 -42.67 -56.06
C PRO A 110 -39.23 -41.47 -56.00
N VAL A 111 -39.00 -40.53 -55.09
CA VAL A 111 -39.70 -39.23 -55.08
C VAL A 111 -39.05 -38.35 -56.14
N ALA A 112 -39.80 -38.06 -57.21
CA ALA A 112 -39.38 -37.14 -58.26
C ALA A 112 -39.21 -35.72 -57.70
N LYS A 113 -38.07 -35.09 -57.98
CA LYS A 113 -37.82 -33.68 -57.65
C LYS A 113 -38.73 -32.79 -58.50
N GLN A 114 -39.79 -32.25 -57.91
CA GLN A 114 -40.53 -31.12 -58.48
C GLN A 114 -40.01 -29.81 -57.88
N ALA A 115 -39.82 -28.81 -58.74
CA ALA A 115 -39.35 -27.49 -58.35
C ALA A 115 -40.37 -26.79 -57.44
N ALA A 116 -39.90 -26.17 -56.36
CA ALA A 116 -40.73 -25.47 -55.40
C ALA A 116 -41.43 -24.27 -56.05
N LYS A 117 -42.76 -24.29 -56.07
CA LYS A 117 -43.59 -23.16 -56.48
C LYS A 117 -43.73 -22.21 -55.28
N VAL A 118 -43.03 -21.08 -55.33
CA VAL A 118 -43.11 -20.03 -54.31
C VAL A 118 -44.48 -19.34 -54.42
N VAL A 119 -45.29 -19.45 -53.37
CA VAL A 119 -46.52 -18.67 -53.20
C VAL A 119 -46.16 -17.46 -52.35
N HIS A 120 -46.38 -16.25 -52.86
CA HIS A 120 -46.23 -15.03 -52.06
C HIS A 120 -47.43 -14.93 -51.09
N LEU A 121 -47.14 -14.90 -49.78
CA LEU A 121 -48.16 -14.69 -48.75
C LEU A 121 -48.73 -13.26 -48.87
N GLY A 122 -50.05 -13.15 -48.85
CA GLY A 122 -50.76 -11.87 -48.80
C GLY A 122 -50.78 -11.27 -47.39
N GLU A 123 -51.03 -9.96 -47.30
CA GLU A 123 -51.03 -9.14 -46.07
C GLU A 123 -51.90 -9.72 -44.92
N ALA A 124 -52.88 -10.58 -45.24
CA ALA A 124 -53.81 -11.21 -44.30
C ALA A 124 -53.25 -12.43 -43.53
N ASP A 125 -52.08 -12.97 -43.91
CA ASP A 125 -51.41 -14.08 -43.21
C ASP A 125 -50.30 -13.60 -42.25
N ARG A 126 -50.18 -12.29 -42.02
CA ARG A 126 -49.35 -11.77 -40.92
C ARG A 126 -50.01 -12.14 -39.60
N LEU A 127 -49.55 -13.24 -39.00
CA LEU A 127 -49.85 -13.59 -37.63
C LEU A 127 -49.45 -12.43 -36.71
N ASP A 128 -50.44 -11.65 -36.29
CA ASP A 128 -50.32 -10.75 -35.14
C ASP A 128 -49.74 -11.54 -33.97
N VAL A 129 -48.73 -10.94 -33.33
CA VAL A 129 -47.90 -11.50 -32.27
C VAL A 129 -48.78 -11.97 -31.10
N ARG A 130 -49.25 -13.22 -31.15
CA ARG A 130 -50.21 -13.80 -30.19
C ARG A 130 -49.58 -14.28 -28.88
N PHE A 131 -48.28 -14.07 -28.70
CA PHE A 131 -47.59 -14.38 -27.45
C PHE A 131 -46.83 -13.14 -26.95
N PRO A 132 -47.30 -12.47 -25.89
CA PRO A 132 -46.46 -11.49 -25.21
C PRO A 132 -45.19 -12.21 -24.72
N PRO A 133 -44.00 -11.59 -24.82
CA PRO A 133 -42.78 -12.17 -24.28
C PRO A 133 -43.00 -12.50 -22.80
N PRO A 134 -42.51 -13.66 -22.30
CA PRO A 134 -42.67 -14.01 -20.90
C PRO A 134 -42.09 -12.89 -20.04
N LYS A 135 -42.92 -12.32 -19.15
CA LYS A 135 -42.47 -11.31 -18.20
C LYS A 135 -41.29 -11.91 -17.42
N PRO A 136 -40.14 -11.21 -17.31
CA PRO A 136 -39.02 -11.73 -16.55
C PRO A 136 -39.51 -12.02 -15.12
N LYS A 137 -39.28 -13.25 -14.65
CA LYS A 137 -39.65 -13.65 -13.28
C LYS A 137 -38.94 -12.69 -12.32
N GLU A 138 -39.71 -11.82 -11.67
CA GLU A 138 -39.20 -10.97 -10.60
C GLU A 138 -38.69 -11.88 -9.48
N LYS A 139 -37.35 -11.99 -9.37
CA LYS A 139 -36.74 -12.59 -8.20
C LYS A 139 -37.12 -11.70 -7.02
N LYS A 140 -37.92 -12.24 -6.08
CA LYS A 140 -38.21 -11.55 -4.81
C LYS A 140 -36.86 -11.14 -4.19
N PRO A 141 -36.63 -9.84 -3.91
CA PRO A 141 -35.37 -9.41 -3.33
C PRO A 141 -35.20 -10.07 -1.97
N PHE A 142 -34.10 -10.78 -1.79
CA PHE A 142 -33.77 -11.38 -0.50
C PHE A 142 -33.37 -10.24 0.44
N ASN A 143 -34.10 -10.06 1.55
CA ASN A 143 -33.83 -8.96 2.50
C ASN A 143 -32.38 -8.98 3.03
N GLY A 144 -31.72 -10.15 3.05
CA GLY A 144 -30.30 -10.28 3.40
C GLY A 144 -29.34 -9.67 2.38
N GLU A 145 -29.65 -9.74 1.08
CA GLU A 145 -28.82 -9.12 0.02
C GLU A 145 -28.85 -7.59 0.18
N ARG A 146 -30.04 -7.03 0.46
CA ARG A 146 -30.19 -5.60 0.74
C ARG A 146 -29.38 -5.16 1.95
N LEU A 147 -29.38 -5.96 3.02
CA LEU A 147 -28.64 -5.67 4.25
C LEU A 147 -27.13 -5.72 4.02
N ILE A 148 -26.64 -6.70 3.27
CA ILE A 148 -25.22 -6.81 2.89
C ILE A 148 -24.79 -5.60 2.06
N ILE A 149 -25.57 -5.23 1.03
CA ILE A 149 -25.23 -4.09 0.18
C ILE A 149 -25.24 -2.78 0.99
N VAL A 150 -26.19 -2.59 1.91
CA VAL A 150 -26.22 -1.41 2.79
C VAL A 150 -25.00 -1.35 3.70
N LEU A 151 -24.64 -2.45 4.37
CA LEU A 151 -23.48 -2.52 5.25
C LEU A 151 -22.19 -2.25 4.48
N LEU A 152 -22.00 -2.90 3.33
CA LEU A 152 -20.84 -2.70 2.49
C LEU A 152 -20.75 -1.25 1.98
N SER A 153 -21.88 -0.68 1.55
CA SER A 153 -21.95 0.70 1.07
C SER A 153 -21.63 1.71 2.17
N LEU A 154 -22.06 1.46 3.41
CA LEU A 154 -21.72 2.31 4.56
C LEU A 154 -20.23 2.24 4.89
N VAL A 155 -19.62 1.06 4.87
CA VAL A 155 -18.17 0.90 5.08
C VAL A 155 -17.40 1.67 4.01
N PHE A 156 -17.75 1.51 2.73
CA PHE A 156 -17.11 2.24 1.64
C PHE A 156 -17.34 3.76 1.72
N LEU A 157 -18.54 4.20 2.12
CA LEU A 157 -18.83 5.61 2.28
C LEU A 157 -18.02 6.24 3.42
N CYS A 158 -17.96 5.58 4.59
CA CYS A 158 -17.19 6.09 5.73
C CYS A 158 -15.69 6.10 5.47
N ALA A 159 -15.14 4.98 4.95
CA ALA A 159 -13.72 4.90 4.58
C ALA A 159 -13.37 5.93 3.49
N GLY A 160 -14.26 6.07 2.51
CA GLY A 160 -14.13 7.02 1.41
C GLY A 160 -14.19 8.48 1.85
N LEU A 161 -15.09 8.85 2.76
CA LEU A 161 -15.15 10.21 3.33
C LEU A 161 -13.92 10.54 4.18
N ALA A 162 -13.41 9.57 4.94
CA ALA A 162 -12.17 9.74 5.69
C ALA A 162 -10.98 9.95 4.73
N ALA A 163 -10.89 9.15 3.66
CA ALA A 163 -9.87 9.31 2.63
C ALA A 163 -10.01 10.66 1.89
N ALA A 164 -11.23 11.11 1.59
CA ALA A 164 -11.47 12.41 0.97
C ALA A 164 -11.05 13.57 1.88
N GLY A 165 -11.30 13.46 3.19
CA GLY A 165 -10.81 14.43 4.17
C GLY A 165 -9.29 14.49 4.21
N LEU A 166 -8.62 13.34 4.24
CA LEU A 166 -7.15 13.26 4.25
C LEU A 166 -6.53 13.76 2.93
N SER A 167 -7.12 13.39 1.79
CA SER A 167 -6.74 13.87 0.46
C SER A 167 -6.90 15.39 0.34
N GLY A 168 -8.06 15.92 0.75
CA GLY A 168 -8.33 17.36 0.73
C GLY A 168 -7.35 18.13 1.60
N PHE A 169 -7.05 17.62 2.80
CA PHE A 169 -6.04 18.21 3.69
C PHE A 169 -4.63 18.18 3.07
N ALA A 170 -4.21 17.03 2.53
CA ALA A 170 -2.90 16.89 1.90
C ALA A 170 -2.74 17.86 0.71
N ASN A 171 -3.75 17.94 -0.15
CA ASN A 171 -3.79 18.88 -1.27
C ASN A 171 -3.77 20.33 -0.78
N TYR A 172 -4.54 20.68 0.25
CA TYR A 172 -4.52 22.03 0.79
C TYR A 172 -3.10 22.42 1.20
N GLN A 173 -2.44 21.58 1.99
CA GLN A 173 -1.08 21.82 2.49
C GLN A 173 -0.04 21.89 1.37
N SER A 174 -0.11 20.99 0.38
CA SER A 174 0.85 20.98 -0.73
C SER A 174 0.73 22.22 -1.61
N PHE A 175 -0.50 22.59 -1.98
CA PHE A 175 -0.72 23.75 -2.86
C PHE A 175 -0.54 25.07 -2.11
N SER A 176 -0.92 25.15 -0.83
CA SER A 176 -0.59 26.33 -0.02
C SER A 176 0.91 26.49 0.17
N GLY A 177 1.64 25.39 0.38
CA GLY A 177 3.09 25.41 0.54
C GLY A 177 3.86 25.75 -0.75
N SER A 178 3.21 25.65 -1.92
CA SER A 178 3.82 25.98 -3.21
C SER A 178 3.98 27.48 -3.47
N VAL A 179 3.32 28.34 -2.67
CA VAL A 179 3.31 29.79 -2.84
C VAL A 179 3.76 30.49 -1.56
N ALA A 180 4.74 31.39 -1.67
CA ALA A 180 5.32 32.09 -0.53
C ALA A 180 4.43 33.21 0.05
N ASP A 181 3.55 33.80 -0.76
CA ASP A 181 2.63 34.86 -0.35
C ASP A 181 1.47 34.28 0.50
N PRO A 182 1.27 34.72 1.76
CA PRO A 182 0.23 34.20 2.66
C PRO A 182 -1.21 34.34 2.14
N LEU A 183 -1.51 35.37 1.35
CA LEU A 183 -2.86 35.56 0.80
C LEU A 183 -3.10 34.62 -0.39
N GLN A 184 -2.07 34.41 -1.21
CA GLN A 184 -2.16 33.50 -2.35
C GLN A 184 -2.08 32.03 -1.92
N SER A 185 -1.30 31.70 -0.88
CA SER A 185 -1.19 30.33 -0.36
C SER A 185 -2.55 29.78 0.08
N GLY A 186 -3.39 30.60 0.71
CA GLY A 186 -4.76 30.22 1.06
C GLY A 186 -5.60 29.89 -0.18
N ILE A 187 -5.52 30.70 -1.23
CA ILE A 187 -6.28 30.52 -2.48
C ILE A 187 -5.82 29.26 -3.23
N TRP A 188 -4.50 29.05 -3.34
CA TRP A 188 -3.93 27.86 -3.98
C TRP A 188 -4.24 26.59 -3.19
N GLY A 189 -4.18 26.64 -1.85
CA GLY A 189 -4.61 25.53 -0.99
C GLY A 189 -6.06 25.11 -1.27
N TRP A 190 -6.99 26.08 -1.31
CA TRP A 190 -8.40 25.78 -1.64
C TRP A 190 -8.60 25.25 -3.05
N THR A 191 -7.75 25.65 -4.01
CA THR A 191 -7.78 25.10 -5.38
C THR A 191 -7.49 23.59 -5.37
N GLY A 192 -6.56 23.14 -4.53
CA GLY A 192 -6.29 21.72 -4.31
C GLY A 192 -7.48 20.96 -3.73
N VAL A 193 -8.16 21.55 -2.73
CA VAL A 193 -9.38 20.97 -2.15
C VAL A 193 -10.49 20.85 -3.19
N ILE A 194 -10.67 21.90 -4.02
CA ILE A 194 -11.66 21.90 -5.09
C ILE A 194 -11.37 20.80 -6.11
N ALA A 195 -10.10 20.56 -6.45
CA ALA A 195 -9.73 19.49 -7.37
C ALA A 195 -10.13 18.09 -6.83
N ALA A 196 -9.91 17.83 -5.53
CA ALA A 196 -10.36 16.59 -4.89
C ALA A 196 -11.90 16.46 -4.89
N VAL A 197 -12.62 17.56 -4.63
CA VAL A 197 -14.10 17.58 -4.72
C VAL A 197 -14.60 17.31 -6.13
N ILE A 198 -13.94 17.87 -7.15
CA ILE A 198 -14.28 17.64 -8.57
C ILE A 198 -14.02 16.17 -8.95
N SER A 199 -12.94 15.57 -8.45
CA SER A 199 -12.67 14.14 -8.62
C SER A 199 -13.82 13.29 -8.07
N PHE A 200 -14.11 13.44 -6.77
CA PHE A 200 -15.18 12.70 -6.09
C PHE A 200 -16.56 12.93 -6.72
N GLY A 201 -16.92 14.20 -6.98
CA GLY A 201 -18.18 14.55 -7.63
C GLY A 201 -18.27 13.96 -9.03
N GLY A 202 -17.19 14.06 -9.82
CA GLY A 202 -17.11 13.54 -11.18
C GLY A 202 -17.32 12.02 -11.26
N PHE A 203 -16.67 11.24 -10.38
CA PHE A 203 -16.88 9.79 -10.31
C PHE A 203 -18.30 9.44 -9.86
N THR A 204 -18.86 10.20 -8.91
CA THR A 204 -20.25 10.03 -8.48
C THR A 204 -21.24 10.24 -9.63
N PHE A 205 -21.06 11.32 -10.41
CA PHE A 205 -21.87 11.58 -11.59
C PHE A 205 -21.66 10.53 -12.68
N PHE A 206 -20.43 10.05 -12.89
CA PHE A 206 -20.14 8.97 -13.82
C PHE A 206 -20.92 7.69 -13.46
N TYR A 207 -20.84 7.22 -12.22
CA TYR A 207 -21.57 6.02 -11.78
C TYR A 207 -23.08 6.23 -11.82
N TRP A 208 -23.57 7.41 -11.45
CA TRP A 208 -25.00 7.74 -11.53
C TRP A 208 -25.54 7.73 -12.97
N HIS A 209 -24.82 8.34 -13.91
CA HIS A 209 -25.23 8.42 -15.31
C HIS A 209 -25.12 7.07 -16.02
N THR A 210 -24.05 6.30 -15.74
CA THR A 210 -23.89 4.95 -16.29
C THR A 210 -24.97 4.00 -15.77
N ALA A 211 -25.33 4.06 -14.48
CA ALA A 211 -26.45 3.30 -13.92
C ALA A 211 -27.79 3.63 -14.60
N ASN A 212 -27.99 4.88 -15.03
CA ASN A 212 -29.19 5.35 -15.74
C ASN A 212 -29.11 5.22 -17.27
N LYS A 213 -28.14 4.48 -17.82
CA LYS A 213 -27.91 4.30 -19.27
C LYS A 213 -27.62 5.60 -20.05
N ARG A 214 -27.20 6.67 -19.36
CA ARG A 214 -26.84 7.98 -19.93
C ARG A 214 -25.33 8.07 -20.16
N MET A 215 -24.83 7.27 -21.10
CA MET A 215 -23.38 7.10 -21.31
C MET A 215 -22.66 8.36 -21.81
N LYS A 216 -23.35 9.24 -22.56
CA LYS A 216 -22.76 10.49 -23.07
C LYS A 216 -22.45 11.46 -21.92
N GLU A 217 -23.37 11.59 -20.97
CA GLU A 217 -23.20 12.41 -19.78
C GLU A 217 -22.21 11.77 -18.80
N GLY A 218 -22.23 10.44 -18.68
CA GLY A 218 -21.22 9.70 -17.92
C GLY A 218 -19.80 10.01 -18.40
N TRP A 219 -19.53 9.91 -19.70
CA TRP A 219 -18.20 10.19 -20.24
C TRP A 219 -17.72 11.63 -19.98
N ARG A 220 -18.62 12.61 -20.05
CA ARG A 220 -18.28 14.00 -19.71
C ARG A 220 -17.89 14.15 -18.25
N ALA A 221 -18.66 13.54 -17.34
CA ALA A 221 -18.35 13.56 -15.92
C ALA A 221 -17.01 12.88 -15.61
N LEU A 222 -16.70 11.78 -16.32
CA LEU A 222 -15.44 11.05 -16.15
C LEU A 222 -14.21 11.88 -16.55
N LEU A 223 -14.30 12.70 -17.61
CA LEU A 223 -13.19 13.58 -17.98
C LEU A 223 -12.85 14.60 -16.88
N PHE A 224 -13.87 15.21 -16.26
CA PHE A 224 -13.66 16.11 -15.13
C PHE A 224 -13.16 15.36 -13.89
N ALA A 225 -13.66 14.14 -13.66
CA ALA A 225 -13.22 13.29 -12.56
C ALA A 225 -11.72 12.97 -12.68
N LEU A 226 -11.26 12.56 -13.87
CA LEU A 226 -9.86 12.24 -14.14
C LEU A 226 -8.94 13.46 -14.02
N ALA A 227 -9.40 14.64 -14.43
CA ALA A 227 -8.64 15.88 -14.24
C ALA A 227 -8.47 16.20 -12.74
N GLY A 228 -9.54 16.13 -11.96
CA GLY A 228 -9.48 16.32 -10.51
C GLY A 228 -8.59 15.28 -9.82
N MET A 229 -8.71 14.01 -10.25
CA MET A 229 -7.90 12.89 -9.77
C MET A 229 -6.40 13.13 -9.99
N ALA A 230 -6.01 13.53 -11.19
CA ALA A 230 -4.60 13.81 -11.50
C ALA A 230 -4.03 14.92 -10.62
N THR A 231 -4.78 16.03 -10.45
CA THR A 231 -4.36 17.13 -9.57
C THR A 231 -4.27 16.70 -8.10
N SER A 232 -5.21 15.88 -7.64
CA SER A 232 -5.25 15.38 -6.27
C SER A 232 -4.09 14.41 -5.95
N ILE A 233 -3.72 13.55 -6.91
CA ILE A 233 -2.58 12.65 -6.78
C ILE A 233 -1.28 13.47 -6.67
N ILE A 234 -1.11 14.46 -7.56
CA ILE A 234 0.08 15.32 -7.55
C ILE A 234 0.22 16.07 -6.21
N GLY A 235 -0.87 16.65 -5.69
CA GLY A 235 -0.82 17.36 -4.41
C GLY A 235 -0.55 16.43 -3.23
N THR A 236 -1.21 15.27 -3.18
CA THR A 236 -0.98 14.28 -2.12
C THR A 236 0.46 13.73 -2.16
N GLU A 237 1.01 13.47 -3.34
CA GLU A 237 2.40 13.04 -3.50
C GLU A 237 3.37 14.14 -3.05
N ALA A 238 3.15 15.38 -3.48
CA ALA A 238 3.97 16.51 -3.07
C ALA A 238 3.96 16.70 -1.54
N TYR A 239 2.80 16.52 -0.89
CA TYR A 239 2.67 16.56 0.56
C TYR A 239 3.50 15.46 1.26
N ILE A 240 3.41 14.21 0.78
CA ILE A 240 4.17 13.09 1.35
C ILE A 240 5.68 13.33 1.17
N ASN A 241 6.09 13.78 -0.01
CA ASN A 241 7.50 14.07 -0.29
C ASN A 241 8.03 15.21 0.61
N ALA A 242 7.24 16.27 0.82
CA ALA A 242 7.59 17.36 1.73
C ALA A 242 7.73 16.88 3.18
N ASN A 243 6.81 16.03 3.65
CA ASN A 243 6.90 15.43 4.99
C ASN A 243 8.12 14.52 5.15
N ASN A 244 8.43 13.72 4.13
CA ASN A 244 9.61 12.84 4.15
C ASN A 244 10.90 13.66 4.15
N ALA A 245 10.96 14.75 3.38
CA ALA A 245 12.08 15.67 3.38
C ALA A 245 12.24 16.40 4.73
N ALA A 246 11.14 16.83 5.34
CA ALA A 246 11.15 17.44 6.67
C ALA A 246 11.65 16.46 7.74
N ALA A 247 11.19 15.20 7.71
CA ALA A 247 11.67 14.16 8.62
C ALA A 247 13.17 13.86 8.42
N ALA A 248 13.64 13.81 7.17
CA ALA A 248 15.06 13.64 6.87
C ALA A 248 15.91 14.83 7.36
N ALA A 249 15.39 16.05 7.24
CA ALA A 249 16.04 17.25 7.76
C ALA A 249 16.09 17.25 9.31
N GLU A 250 15.03 16.76 9.98
CA GLU A 250 15.02 16.59 11.44
C GLU A 250 16.05 15.56 11.90
N LEU A 251 16.18 14.42 11.21
CA LEU A 251 17.23 13.43 11.48
C LEU A 251 18.63 14.03 11.31
N THR A 252 18.83 14.82 10.26
CA THR A 252 20.11 15.49 10.01
C THR A 252 20.43 16.51 11.10
N ARG A 253 19.44 17.34 11.49
CA ARG A 253 19.58 18.32 12.59
C ARG A 253 19.86 17.64 13.93
N ALA A 254 19.19 16.52 14.22
CA ALA A 254 19.45 15.74 15.42
C ALA A 254 20.85 15.12 15.41
N GLY A 255 21.32 14.63 14.25
CA GLY A 255 22.69 14.16 14.05
C GLY A 255 23.74 15.25 14.29
N THR A 256 23.53 16.44 13.71
CA THR A 256 24.45 17.58 13.94
C THR A 256 24.44 18.05 15.39
N ASN A 257 23.27 18.05 16.05
CA ASN A 257 23.18 18.41 17.46
C ASN A 257 23.91 17.40 18.35
N ARG A 258 23.82 16.11 18.02
CA ARG A 258 24.58 15.05 18.69
C ARG A 258 26.08 15.25 18.54
N GLU A 259 26.57 15.53 17.34
CA GLU A 259 27.99 15.78 17.10
C GLU A 259 28.50 17.00 17.89
N ILE A 260 27.69 18.07 17.97
CA ILE A 260 27.99 19.25 18.78
C ILE A 260 28.07 18.88 20.27
N LEU A 261 27.11 18.12 20.80
CA LEU A 261 27.10 17.68 22.19
C LEU A 261 28.30 16.79 22.52
N GLU A 262 28.64 15.84 21.65
CA GLU A 262 29.81 14.97 21.81
C GLU A 262 31.12 15.78 21.83
N THR A 263 31.22 16.81 20.96
CA THR A 263 32.37 17.73 20.93
C THR A 263 32.46 18.56 22.20
N GLN A 264 31.33 19.07 22.71
CA GLN A 264 31.28 19.83 23.97
C GLN A 264 31.67 18.96 25.18
N ILE A 265 31.17 17.72 25.24
CA ILE A 265 31.54 16.77 26.30
C ILE A 265 33.04 16.46 26.25
N ALA A 266 33.60 16.25 25.05
CA ALA A 266 35.02 16.03 24.90
C ALA A 266 35.85 17.23 25.37
N ASP A 267 35.39 18.45 25.08
CA ASP A 267 36.06 19.66 25.55
C ASP A 267 35.98 19.82 27.08
N TRP A 268 34.80 19.62 27.68
CA TRP A 268 34.65 19.64 29.14
C TRP A 268 35.48 18.57 29.84
N ARG A 269 35.63 17.39 29.24
CA ARG A 269 36.53 16.34 29.74
C ARG A 269 37.99 16.79 29.72
N ARG A 270 38.46 17.44 28.64
CA ARG A 270 39.82 18.02 28.61
C ARG A 270 40.01 19.11 29.66
N GLN A 271 39.00 19.95 29.88
CA GLN A 271 39.03 20.97 30.93
C GLN A 271 39.08 20.33 32.33
N LEU A 272 38.35 19.22 32.53
CA LEU A 272 38.33 18.45 33.76
C LEU A 272 39.70 17.80 34.05
N ASP A 273 40.35 17.24 33.02
CA ASP A 273 41.69 16.64 33.12
C ASP A 273 42.78 17.66 33.51
N GLY A 274 42.55 18.94 33.23
CA GLY A 274 43.42 20.04 33.65
C GLY A 274 43.31 20.40 35.14
N ILE A 275 42.30 19.88 35.86
CA ILE A 275 42.11 20.08 37.29
C ILE A 275 42.74 18.89 38.03
N PRO A 276 43.64 19.12 39.01
CA PRO A 276 44.26 18.01 39.76
C PRO A 276 43.21 17.09 40.39
N PRO A 277 43.38 15.75 40.31
CA PRO A 277 42.41 14.80 40.85
C PRO A 277 42.29 14.88 42.38
N GLU A 278 43.30 15.46 43.03
CA GLU A 278 43.49 15.53 44.48
C GLU A 278 42.80 16.73 45.14
N THR A 279 42.01 17.51 44.38
CA THR A 279 41.16 18.57 44.93
C THR A 279 40.17 17.99 45.94
N ARG A 280 40.18 18.52 47.17
CA ARG A 280 39.22 18.16 48.23
C ARG A 280 37.79 18.53 47.81
N SER A 281 36.79 17.86 48.40
CA SER A 281 35.38 18.15 48.08
C SER A 281 35.01 19.60 48.42
N VAL A 282 34.09 20.17 47.63
CA VAL A 282 33.57 21.54 47.86
C VAL A 282 33.04 21.68 49.28
N GLU A 283 32.21 20.73 49.73
CA GLU A 283 31.65 20.72 51.09
C GLU A 283 32.74 20.68 52.18
N GLY A 284 33.79 19.88 52.00
CA GLY A 284 34.89 19.80 52.97
C GLY A 284 35.72 21.08 53.05
N LEU A 285 35.92 21.76 51.91
CA LEU A 285 36.65 23.02 51.83
C LEU A 285 35.84 24.19 52.39
N GLU A 286 34.53 24.22 52.17
CA GLU A 286 33.63 25.23 52.74
C GLU A 286 33.57 25.14 54.27
N ILE A 287 33.48 23.93 54.82
CA ILE A 287 33.52 23.70 56.28
C ILE A 287 34.87 24.16 56.86
N TYR A 288 35.98 23.82 56.20
CA TYR A 288 37.31 24.24 56.64
C TYR A 288 37.48 25.77 56.61
N LEU A 289 37.06 26.42 55.53
CA LEU A 289 37.15 27.88 55.40
C LEU A 289 36.26 28.60 56.42
N ALA A 290 35.04 28.13 56.63
CA ALA A 290 34.13 28.68 57.64
C ALA A 290 34.71 28.58 59.06
N GLU A 291 35.38 27.47 59.38
CA GLU A 291 36.05 27.30 60.68
C GLU A 291 37.27 28.20 60.83
N VAL A 292 38.07 28.38 59.76
CA VAL A 292 39.23 29.28 59.76
C VAL A 292 38.81 30.75 59.89
N GLU A 293 37.71 31.14 59.25
CA GLU A 293 37.09 32.47 59.37
C GLU A 293 36.56 32.70 60.79
N ARG A 294 35.88 31.70 61.38
CA ARG A 294 35.39 31.74 62.77
C ARG A 294 36.51 31.95 63.79
N VAL A 295 37.67 31.33 63.55
CA VAL A 295 38.86 31.43 64.41
C VAL A 295 39.74 32.65 64.07
N GLY A 296 39.42 33.39 62.99
CA GLY A 296 40.09 34.65 62.62
C GLY A 296 41.49 34.48 62.01
N ARG A 297 41.81 33.32 61.42
CA ARG A 297 43.15 33.01 60.87
C ARG A 297 43.26 33.19 59.35
N THR A 298 42.63 34.23 58.82
CA THR A 298 42.46 34.47 57.38
C THR A 298 43.73 34.95 56.65
N GLU A 299 44.75 35.42 57.37
CA GLU A 299 46.00 35.88 56.74
C GLU A 299 47.00 34.75 56.44
N GLN A 300 46.73 33.54 56.92
CA GLN A 300 47.67 32.42 56.80
C GLN A 300 47.65 31.81 55.40
N LYS A 301 48.82 31.40 54.90
CA LYS A 301 48.96 30.73 53.59
C LYS A 301 47.96 29.55 53.39
N PRO A 302 47.71 28.66 54.37
CA PRO A 302 46.76 27.57 54.22
C PRO A 302 45.32 28.01 53.93
N TYR A 303 44.92 29.21 54.35
CA TYR A 303 43.60 29.76 54.04
C TYR A 303 43.49 30.17 52.57
N ARG A 304 44.51 30.85 52.03
CA ARG A 304 44.57 31.24 50.61
C ARG A 304 44.65 30.02 49.69
N ASP A 305 45.42 29.02 50.07
CA ASP A 305 45.53 27.77 49.31
C ASP A 305 44.18 27.03 49.29
N ALA A 306 43.47 26.95 50.42
CA ALA A 306 42.14 26.36 50.49
C ALA A 306 41.06 27.14 49.70
N GLN A 307 41.15 28.47 49.60
CA GLN A 307 40.27 29.26 48.73
C GLN A 307 40.52 28.98 47.24
N ASN A 308 41.78 28.83 46.82
CA ASN A 308 42.13 28.47 45.46
C ASN A 308 41.67 27.04 45.12
N GLU A 309 41.86 26.09 46.04
CA GLU A 309 41.36 24.72 45.91
C GLU A 309 39.82 24.69 45.83
N LEU A 310 39.11 25.50 46.62
CA LEU A 310 37.64 25.59 46.56
C LEU A 310 37.17 26.07 45.19
N GLY A 311 37.85 27.07 44.61
CA GLY A 311 37.54 27.58 43.27
C GLY A 311 37.79 26.57 42.15
N LEU A 312 38.73 25.63 42.35
CA LEU A 312 38.98 24.52 41.44
C LEU A 312 37.95 23.40 41.64
N ALA A 313 37.64 23.06 42.89
CA ALA A 313 36.65 22.03 43.25
C ALA A 313 35.24 22.40 42.73
N ARG A 314 34.81 23.66 42.88
CA ARG A 314 33.52 24.12 42.32
C ARG A 314 33.47 24.05 40.80
N ARG A 315 34.57 24.40 40.12
CA ARG A 315 34.68 24.27 38.65
C ARG A 315 34.64 22.81 38.21
N ARG A 316 35.26 21.91 38.97
CA ARG A 316 35.22 20.47 38.73
C ARG A 316 33.79 19.94 38.83
N ASP A 317 33.08 20.27 39.91
CA ASP A 317 31.69 19.84 40.13
C ASP A 317 30.75 20.40 39.04
N GLU A 318 30.94 21.66 38.64
CA GLU A 318 30.18 22.29 37.55
C GLU A 318 30.42 21.58 36.20
N LEU A 319 31.68 21.30 35.85
CA LEU A 319 32.03 20.58 34.63
C LEU A 319 31.47 19.15 34.63
N GLN A 320 31.55 18.46 35.78
CA GLN A 320 31.01 17.12 35.95
C GLN A 320 29.48 17.12 35.76
N ALA A 321 28.77 18.07 36.38
CA ALA A 321 27.32 18.22 36.22
C ALA A 321 26.92 18.52 34.76
N ARG A 322 27.71 19.34 34.03
CA ARG A 322 27.48 19.62 32.60
C ARG A 322 27.69 18.37 31.74
N ILE A 323 28.75 17.60 32.01
CA ILE A 323 29.03 16.32 31.33
C ILE A 323 27.89 15.33 31.57
N ASP A 324 27.44 15.18 32.82
CA ASP A 324 26.38 14.23 33.17
C ASP A 324 25.02 14.64 32.58
N GLY A 325 24.70 15.94 32.57
CA GLY A 325 23.53 16.47 31.89
C GLY A 325 23.52 16.24 30.39
N ALA A 326 24.64 16.50 29.70
CA ALA A 326 24.75 16.26 28.26
C ALA A 326 24.79 14.77 27.90
N ASN A 327 25.37 13.90 28.75
CA ASN A 327 25.28 12.45 28.57
C ASN A 327 23.84 11.96 28.71
N ALA A 328 23.05 12.49 29.65
CA ALA A 328 21.64 12.16 29.80
C ALA A 328 20.81 12.59 28.57
N GLU A 329 21.15 13.73 27.96
CA GLU A 329 20.55 14.18 26.69
C GLU A 329 20.91 13.25 25.52
N LEU A 330 22.18 12.83 25.40
CA LEU A 330 22.63 11.87 24.39
C LEU A 330 22.01 10.48 24.53
N LEU A 331 21.72 10.04 25.76
CA LEU A 331 21.06 8.77 26.05
C LEU A 331 19.54 8.81 25.81
N GLY A 332 18.99 9.95 25.36
CA GLY A 332 17.56 10.12 25.12
C GLY A 332 16.72 10.11 26.39
N GLN A 333 17.34 10.30 27.56
CA GLN A 333 16.67 10.43 28.85
C GLN A 333 16.30 11.90 29.16
N GLY A 334 16.80 12.85 28.36
CA GLY A 334 16.30 14.22 28.28
C GLY A 334 15.09 14.36 27.35
N ASN A 335 14.33 15.47 27.49
CA ASN A 335 13.03 15.79 26.87
C ASN A 335 12.87 15.64 25.33
N GLY A 336 13.88 15.15 24.59
CA GLY A 336 13.88 15.00 23.14
C GLY A 336 13.65 13.57 22.67
N ASN A 337 12.48 12.99 22.93
CA ASN A 337 12.08 11.69 22.38
C ASN A 337 11.66 11.82 20.90
N ILE A 338 12.57 12.30 20.04
CA ILE A 338 12.28 12.63 18.62
C ILE A 338 12.73 11.51 17.67
N LEU A 339 13.65 10.65 18.09
CA LEU A 339 14.39 9.78 17.16
C LEU A 339 13.79 8.38 16.96
N THR A 340 12.92 7.90 17.85
CA THR A 340 12.38 6.53 17.78
C THR A 340 11.17 6.39 16.85
N ASN A 341 10.53 7.50 16.44
CA ASN A 341 9.33 7.46 15.59
C ASN A 341 9.60 7.73 14.10
N ALA A 342 10.80 8.18 13.71
CA ALA A 342 11.11 8.50 12.32
C ALA A 342 11.54 7.27 11.49
N GLN A 343 11.90 6.16 12.15
CA GLN A 343 12.65 5.08 11.52
C GLN A 343 11.78 3.95 10.91
N SER A 344 10.45 4.10 10.85
CA SER A 344 9.55 3.04 10.36
C SER A 344 8.49 3.48 9.34
N ARG A 345 8.77 4.48 8.49
CA ARG A 345 7.89 4.78 7.35
C ARG A 345 8.29 3.96 6.12
N THR A 346 7.66 2.78 6.03
CA THR A 346 7.46 1.85 4.90
C THR A 346 8.04 2.19 3.51
N ASN A 347 8.67 1.17 2.89
CA ASN A 347 9.27 1.08 1.55
C ASN A 347 8.34 1.34 0.33
N LEU A 348 7.17 1.93 0.50
CA LEU A 348 6.25 2.18 -0.62
C LEU A 348 6.47 3.57 -1.22
N PRO A 349 6.57 3.70 -2.55
CA PRO A 349 6.67 4.99 -3.20
C PRO A 349 5.47 5.90 -2.86
N SER A 350 5.72 7.20 -2.67
CA SER A 350 4.69 8.19 -2.32
C SER A 350 3.57 8.29 -3.35
N TRP A 351 3.88 8.15 -4.64
CA TRP A 351 2.90 8.11 -5.72
C TRP A 351 1.92 6.94 -5.57
N PHE A 352 2.37 5.78 -5.08
CA PHE A 352 1.50 4.61 -4.92
C PHE A 352 0.46 4.85 -3.84
N PHE A 353 0.88 5.44 -2.71
CA PHE A 353 -0.02 5.80 -1.63
C PHE A 353 -1.01 6.88 -2.06
N ALA A 354 -0.55 7.90 -2.79
CA ALA A 354 -1.40 8.93 -3.36
C ALA A 354 -2.48 8.34 -4.29
N VAL A 355 -2.10 7.41 -5.17
CA VAL A 355 -3.04 6.70 -6.06
C VAL A 355 -4.04 5.87 -5.27
N MET A 356 -3.60 5.09 -4.27
CA MET A 356 -4.50 4.29 -3.44
C MET A 356 -5.49 5.16 -2.68
N LEU A 357 -5.00 6.21 -2.04
CA LEU A 357 -5.84 7.13 -1.25
C LEU A 357 -6.87 7.81 -2.15
N GLU A 358 -6.48 8.24 -3.35
CA GLU A 358 -7.39 8.82 -4.32
C GLU A 358 -8.42 7.80 -4.84
N LEU A 359 -8.05 6.54 -5.05
CA LEU A 359 -8.95 5.49 -5.52
C LEU A 359 -10.02 5.13 -4.47
N PHE A 360 -9.63 5.07 -3.19
CA PHE A 360 -10.59 4.88 -2.09
C PHE A 360 -11.45 6.13 -1.85
N SER A 361 -10.85 7.32 -1.91
CA SER A 361 -11.52 8.63 -1.73
C SER A 361 -12.53 8.96 -2.83
N SER A 362 -12.23 8.63 -4.08
CA SER A 362 -13.09 8.96 -5.20
C SER A 362 -14.00 7.78 -5.58
N GLN A 363 -13.43 6.62 -5.94
CA GLN A 363 -14.22 5.51 -6.48
C GLN A 363 -15.00 4.75 -5.40
N GLY A 364 -14.35 4.40 -4.29
CA GLY A 364 -15.01 3.66 -3.20
C GLY A 364 -16.22 4.41 -2.65
N THR A 365 -16.02 5.70 -2.36
CA THR A 365 -17.05 6.61 -1.85
C THR A 365 -18.18 6.82 -2.85
N SER A 366 -17.87 7.03 -4.13
CA SER A 366 -18.88 7.22 -5.18
C SER A 366 -19.72 5.96 -5.42
N ILE A 367 -19.11 4.77 -5.42
CA ILE A 367 -19.83 3.50 -5.55
C ILE A 367 -20.77 3.30 -4.35
N GLY A 368 -20.27 3.50 -3.13
CA GLY A 368 -21.08 3.37 -1.91
C GLY A 368 -22.28 4.34 -1.91
N LEU A 369 -22.04 5.61 -2.28
CA LEU A 369 -23.10 6.62 -2.35
C LEU A 369 -24.14 6.28 -3.42
N VAL A 370 -23.71 5.92 -4.64
CA VAL A 370 -24.63 5.59 -5.74
C VAL A 370 -25.41 4.30 -5.44
N ALA A 371 -24.78 3.31 -4.81
CA ALA A 371 -25.46 2.09 -4.37
C ALA A 371 -26.60 2.41 -3.38
N LEU A 372 -26.34 3.27 -2.38
CA LEU A 372 -27.36 3.73 -1.45
C LEU A 372 -28.48 4.51 -2.17
N LEU A 373 -28.12 5.42 -3.09
CA LEU A 373 -29.12 6.18 -3.86
C LEU A 373 -29.99 5.28 -4.74
N ILE A 374 -29.46 4.22 -5.35
CA ILE A 374 -30.25 3.26 -6.14
C ILE A 374 -31.15 2.41 -5.24
N LEU A 375 -30.65 1.99 -4.08
CA LEU A 375 -31.36 1.15 -3.11
C LEU A 375 -32.54 1.85 -2.43
N PHE A 376 -32.42 3.16 -2.20
CA PHE A 376 -33.44 3.97 -1.51
C PHE A 376 -34.18 4.95 -2.43
N GLY A 377 -33.66 5.23 -3.62
CA GLY A 377 -34.25 6.16 -4.61
C GLY A 377 -35.24 5.53 -5.58
N ARG A 378 -35.33 4.19 -5.65
CA ARG A 378 -36.44 3.51 -6.34
C ARG A 378 -37.72 3.73 -5.53
N ARG A 379 -38.50 4.76 -5.89
CA ARG A 379 -39.91 4.83 -5.52
C ARG A 379 -40.58 3.53 -5.98
N PRO A 380 -41.35 2.82 -5.13
CA PRO A 380 -42.26 1.82 -5.63
C PRO A 380 -43.18 2.56 -6.60
N ALA A 381 -43.12 2.21 -7.89
CA ALA A 381 -44.22 2.53 -8.77
C ALA A 381 -45.44 1.87 -8.13
N ASN A 382 -46.35 2.68 -7.59
CA ASN A 382 -47.60 2.19 -7.05
C ASN A 382 -48.27 1.30 -8.11
N PRO A 383 -48.85 0.16 -7.71
CA PRO A 383 -49.60 -0.71 -8.62
C PRO A 383 -50.80 0.01 -9.25
#